data_AF-A0A4V1TGD1-F1
#
_entry.id   AF-A0A4V1TGD1-F1
#
_cell.length_a   1.000
_cell.length_b   1.000
_cell.length_c   1.000
_cell.angle_alpha   90.00
_cell.angle_beta   90.00
_cell.angle_gamma   90.00
#
_symmetry.space_group_name_H-M   'P 1'
#
loop_
_entity.id
_entity.type
_entity.pdbx_description
1 polymer ?
#
loop_
_entity_poly.entity_id
_entity_poly.type
_entity_poly.pdbx_seq_one_letter_code
_entity_poly.pdbx_strand_id
1 'polypeptide(L)' 'MTPLAEIVPYAWWIAGLVLLVLEVVLPGVYLLFLGIAALIVGAAVLLLGDTFGFSWE' A
#
# COMPACT_ATOMS: atom_id res chain seq x y z
N MET A 1 -8.48 -6.49 20.65
CA MET A 1 -7.83 -6.31 19.33
C MET A 1 -6.87 -5.14 19.49
N THR A 2 -5.59 -5.30 19.15
CA THR A 2 -4.62 -4.20 19.28
C THR A 2 -4.83 -3.21 18.13
N PRO A 3 -4.68 -1.88 18.34
CA PRO A 3 -4.94 -0.87 17.31
C PRO A 3 -4.15 -1.10 16.01
N LEU A 4 -2.98 -1.75 16.10
CA LEU A 4 -2.14 -2.08 14.94
C LEU A 4 -2.82 -3.06 13.97
N ALA A 5 -3.58 -4.03 14.47
CA ALA A 5 -4.21 -5.05 13.64
C ALA A 5 -5.22 -4.46 12.63
N GLU A 6 -5.82 -3.32 12.96
CA GLU A 6 -6.78 -2.62 12.09
C GLU A 6 -6.11 -1.93 10.89
N ILE A 7 -4.81 -1.67 10.97
CA ILE A 7 -4.04 -0.89 9.99
C ILE A 7 -3.29 -1.79 9.01
N VAL A 8 -2.98 -3.03 9.42
CA VAL A 8 -2.22 -4.02 8.63
C VAL A 8 -2.82 -4.26 7.23
N PRO A 9 -4.15 -4.42 7.04
CA PRO A 9 -4.73 -4.61 5.71
C PRO A 9 -4.47 -3.46 4.74
N TYR A 10 -4.24 -2.25 5.27
CA TYR A 10 -4.03 -1.03 4.50
C TYR A 10 -2.55 -0.64 4.32
N ALA A 11 -1.61 -1.49 4.76
CA ALA A 11 -0.17 -1.18 4.74
C ALA A 11 0.33 -0.75 3.34
N TRP A 12 -0.09 -1.45 2.29
CA TRP A 12 0.24 -1.10 0.89
C TRP A 12 -0.30 0.26 0.47
N TRP A 13 -1.53 0.58 0.88
CA TRP A 13 -2.14 1.88 0.59
C TRP A 13 -1.40 3.02 1.29
N ILE A 14 -1.07 2.85 2.57
CA ILE A 14 -0.30 3.83 3.34
C ILE A 14 1.07 4.06 2.70
N ALA A 15 1.79 2.98 2.36
CA ALA A 15 3.08 3.09 1.69
C ALA A 15 2.95 3.82 0.34
N GLY A 16 1.94 3.48 -0.46
CA GLY A 16 1.68 4.12 -1.75
C GLY A 16 1.42 5.62 -1.62
N LEU A 17 0.56 6.03 -0.68
CA LEU A 17 0.27 7.44 -0.42
C LEU A 17 1.50 8.20 0.06
N VAL A 18 2.31 7.61 0.95
CA VAL A 18 3.56 8.21 1.40
C VAL A 18 4.53 8.43 0.23
N LEU A 19 4.67 7.44 -0.66
CA LEU A 19 5.52 7.57 -1.85
C LEU A 19 5.04 8.70 -2.79
N LEU A 20 3.72 8.83 -2.98
CA LEU A 20 3.16 9.91 -3.80
C LEU A 20 3.36 11.29 -3.17
N VAL A 21 3.21 11.40 -1.84
CA VAL A 21 3.52 12.64 -1.12
C VAL A 21 5.01 12.98 -1.25
N LEU A 22 5.88 11.98 -1.10
CA LEU A 22 7.33 12.17 -1.24
C LEU A 22 7.72 12.63 -2.65
N GLU A 23 7.09 12.12 -3.70
CA GLU A 23 7.30 12.60 -5.07
C GLU A 23 7.00 14.10 -5.22
N VAL A 24 5.94 14.60 -4.57
CA VAL A 24 5.60 16.04 -4.62
C VAL A 24 6.63 16.89 -3.87
N VAL A 25 7.16 16.39 -2.75
CA VAL A 25 8.15 17.11 -1.91
C VAL A 25 9.56 17.02 -2.50
N LEU A 26 9.93 15.87 -3.06
CA LEU A 26 11.23 15.54 -3.63
C LEU A 26 11.00 14.96 -5.04
N PRO A 27 10.89 15.83 -6.06
CA PRO A 27 10.55 15.39 -7.41
C PRO A 27 11.60 14.44 -7.96
N GLY A 28 11.11 13.30 -8.43
CA GLY A 28 11.87 12.23 -9.06
C GLY A 28 11.08 11.63 -10.22
N VAL A 29 11.51 10.47 -10.69
CA VAL A 29 10.74 9.72 -11.69
C VAL A 29 10.07 8.51 -11.03
N TYR A 30 10.74 7.90 -10.05
CA TYR A 30 10.39 6.55 -9.59
C TYR A 30 9.32 6.50 -8.50
N LEU A 31 9.21 7.52 -7.64
CA LEU A 31 8.32 7.45 -6.48
C LEU A 31 6.85 7.47 -6.92
N LEU A 32 6.52 8.21 -7.99
CA LEU A 32 5.20 8.17 -8.62
C LEU A 32 4.79 6.74 -9.01
N PHE A 33 5.65 6.05 -9.78
CA PHE A 33 5.34 4.70 -10.27
C PHE A 33 5.26 3.68 -9.14
N LEU A 34 6.17 3.75 -8.17
CA LEU A 34 6.14 2.88 -6.99
C LEU A 34 4.89 3.14 -6.14
N GLY A 35 4.49 4.40 -5.98
CA GLY A 35 3.27 4.78 -5.27
C GLY A 35 2.03 4.21 -5.92
N ILE A 36 1.87 4.40 -7.24
CA ILE A 36 0.74 3.85 -8.00
C ILE A 36 0.75 2.32 -7.96
N ALA A 37 1.90 1.68 -8.14
CA ALA A 37 2.02 0.22 -8.06
C ALA A 37 1.60 -0.32 -6.69
N ALA A 38 2.01 0.35 -5.59
CA ALA A 38 1.61 -0.02 -4.24
C ALA A 38 0.09 0.12 -4.03
N LEU A 39 -0.54 1.18 -4.57
CA LEU A 39 -2.00 1.33 -4.50
C LEU A 39 -2.73 0.22 -5.27
N ILE A 40 -2.23 -0.15 -6.47
CA ILE A 40 -2.80 -1.23 -7.27
C ILE A 40 -2.67 -2.58 -6.54
N VAL A 41 -1.49 -2.90 -6.03
CA VAL A 41 -1.25 -4.13 -5.25
C VAL A 41 -2.11 -4.14 -4.00
N GLY A 42 -2.18 -3.03 -3.27
CA GLY A 42 -3.03 -2.90 -2.09
C GLY A 42 -4.50 -3.12 -2.40
N ALA A 43 -5.01 -2.56 -3.50
CA ALA A 43 -6.38 -2.82 -3.95
C ALA A 43 -6.60 -4.29 -4.32
N ALA A 44 -5.64 -4.92 -5.00
CA ALA A 44 -5.71 -6.34 -5.34
C ALA A 44 -5.72 -7.22 -4.07
N VAL A 45 -4.89 -6.92 -3.08
CA VAL A 45 -4.86 -7.65 -1.79
C VAL A 45 -6.17 -7.50 -1.03
N LEU A 46 -6.76 -6.30 -1.00
CA LEU A 46 -8.06 -6.11 -0.33
C LEU A 46 -9.21 -6.85 -1.01
N LEU A 47 -9.16 -7.01 -2.34
CA LEU A 47 -10.21 -7.67 -3.12
C LEU A 47 -10.04 -9.18 -3.22
N LEU A 48 -8.79 -9.66 -3.25
CA LEU A 48 -8.44 -11.03 -3.62
C LEU A 48 -7.57 -11.75 -2.57
N GLY A 49 -7.04 -11.05 -1.57
CA GLY A 49 -6.06 -11.58 -0.62
C GLY A 49 -6.54 -12.82 0.11
N ASP A 50 -7.80 -12.81 0.57
CA ASP A 50 -8.42 -13.96 1.25
C ASP A 50 -8.54 -15.18 0.33
N THR A 51 -8.74 -14.97 -0.97
CA THR A 51 -8.87 -16.06 -1.95
C THR A 51 -7.52 -16.72 -2.25
N PHE A 52 -6.43 -15.97 -2.16
CA PHE A 52 -5.08 -16.44 -2.47
C PHE A 52 -4.24 -16.77 -1.23
N GLY A 53 -4.82 -16.70 -0.03
CA GLY A 53 -4.11 -16.97 1.23
C GLY A 53 -3.01 -15.95 1.52
N PHE A 54 -3.17 -14.70 1.06
CA PHE A 54 -2.22 -13.63 1.31
C PHE A 54 -2.54 -12.98 2.66
N SER A 55 -1.96 -13.51 3.73
CA SER A 55 -1.97 -12.91 5.07
C SER A 55 -0.65 -12.22 5.37
N TRP A 56 -0.71 -11.20 6.23
CA TRP A 56 0.46 -10.62 6.88
C TRP A 56 0.89 -11.41 8.13
N GLU A 57 0.10 -12.43 8.49
CA GLU A 57 0.32 -13.38 9.59
C GLU A 57 1.09 -14.60 9.11
#